data_AF-A0A7S4P8N9-F1
#
_entry.id   AF-A0A7S4P8N9-F1
#
_cell.length_a   1.000
_cell.length_b   1.000
_cell.length_c   1.000
_cell.angle_alpha   90.00
_cell.angle_beta   90.00
_cell.angle_gamma   90.00
#
_symmetry.space_group_name_H-M   'P 1'
#
loop_
_entity.id
_entity.type
_entity.pdbx_description
1 polymer ?
#
loop_
_entity_poly.entity_id
_entity_poly.type
_entity_poly.pdbx_seq_one_letter_code
_entity_poly.pdbx_strand_id
1 'polypeptide(L)'
;SLVSEEGEGEEGQGEGENGGRWGYEKELGVVKKVVKEMVERKREDQVVRWGKEIEGKVVKDGVGKGVGRCLDNPDNKMWLKIRQVISEGEEEVEKVGERMKIALGIGEKETNQFVDDGKEGIVTFVRNLVKSKSSMIHYHMERVFDESFNNDENGVPRKWTKADDINKIFQKCLTKSAEMMDLYAIIRLSDTTTGGEEDFGGILDENVEDRWGEENLVVTRDEAREMLRKFKKEVESDRKNAISQQEQNASKHDMPYFWMILVLIFARDELYWMITNPFAMVLCVVLVGIAVVCHQIGLTPIIRRVVMEKVQEVMVLAGRGGQQGGGEEQIERKRRKRDEKEKEKEE
;
A
#
# COMPACT_ATOMS: atom_id res chain seq x y z
N SER A 1 8.42 11.88 67.93
CA SER A 1 8.60 12.86 69.01
C SER A 1 7.40 13.80 69.00
N LEU A 2 6.97 14.25 70.20
CA LEU A 2 5.67 14.85 70.60
C LEU A 2 4.85 13.82 71.41
N VAL A 3 5.19 13.59 72.69
CA VAL A 3 4.75 14.33 73.91
C VAL A 3 3.25 14.10 74.13
N SER A 4 2.83 13.10 74.92
CA SER A 4 2.79 13.03 76.39
C SER A 4 1.97 14.15 77.04
N GLU A 5 0.72 13.84 77.41
CA GLU A 5 0.08 14.34 78.63
C GLU A 5 -1.11 13.45 78.97
N GLU A 6 -0.84 12.43 79.80
CA GLU A 6 -1.86 11.71 80.56
C GLU A 6 -2.26 12.62 81.72
N GLY A 7 -3.51 13.11 81.70
CA GLY A 7 -4.15 13.77 82.82
C GLY A 7 -5.04 12.79 83.55
N GLU A 8 -4.59 12.30 84.70
CA GLU A 8 -5.41 11.66 85.72
C GLU A 8 -6.42 12.69 86.26
N GLY A 9 -7.71 12.33 86.24
CA GLY A 9 -8.81 13.14 86.77
C GLY A 9 -9.72 12.25 87.62
N GLU A 10 -9.82 12.61 88.89
CA GLU A 10 -10.42 11.94 90.05
C GLU A 10 -11.82 11.32 89.86
N GLU A 11 -12.01 10.19 90.55
CA GLU A 11 -13.29 9.55 90.83
C GLU A 11 -14.20 10.48 91.66
N GLY A 12 -15.26 10.98 91.04
CA GLY A 12 -16.42 11.56 91.72
C GLY A 12 -17.65 10.68 91.52
N GLN A 13 -17.97 9.84 92.50
CA GLN A 13 -19.27 9.17 92.59
C GLN A 13 -20.36 10.22 92.87
N GLY A 14 -21.26 10.40 91.91
CA GLY A 14 -22.51 11.13 92.07
C GLY A 14 -23.61 10.38 91.31
N GLU A 15 -24.41 9.60 92.03
CA GLU A 15 -25.63 9.00 91.52
C GLU A 15 -26.67 10.10 91.25
N GLY A 16 -27.16 10.15 90.01
CA GLY A 16 -28.20 11.08 89.57
C GLY A 16 -28.78 10.67 88.22
N GLU A 17 -29.89 9.92 88.29
CA GLU A 17 -31.03 9.92 87.37
C GLU A 17 -30.80 9.92 85.83
N ASN A 18 -31.01 8.74 85.24
CA ASN A 18 -31.76 8.48 84.00
C ASN A 18 -31.57 9.47 82.81
N GLY A 19 -30.36 9.55 82.27
CA GLY A 19 -30.10 10.03 80.91
C GLY A 19 -29.74 8.84 80.00
N GLY A 20 -30.60 8.49 79.05
CA GLY A 20 -30.36 7.41 78.09
C GLY A 20 -29.01 7.59 77.37
N ARG A 21 -28.03 6.76 77.74
CA ARG A 21 -26.68 6.74 77.17
C ARG A 21 -26.79 6.38 75.68
N TRP A 22 -26.84 7.39 74.82
CA TRP A 22 -26.77 7.22 73.36
C TRP A 22 -25.49 6.44 73.03
N GLY A 23 -25.65 5.17 72.62
CA GLY A 23 -24.54 4.29 72.29
C GLY A 23 -24.00 4.59 70.90
N TYR A 24 -23.00 5.46 70.82
CA TYR A 24 -22.32 5.85 69.57
C TYR A 24 -21.77 4.66 68.76
N GLU A 25 -21.47 3.53 69.41
CA GLU A 25 -20.86 2.36 68.77
C GLU A 25 -21.73 1.74 67.67
N LYS A 26 -23.05 1.71 67.85
CA LYS A 26 -23.96 1.14 66.86
C LYS A 26 -24.05 2.02 65.61
N GLU A 27 -24.21 3.32 65.81
CA GLU A 27 -24.25 4.30 64.72
C GLU A 27 -22.89 4.42 64.02
N LEU A 28 -21.78 4.35 64.76
CA LEU A 28 -20.43 4.28 64.21
C LEU A 28 -20.23 3.03 63.34
N GLY A 29 -20.77 1.88 63.76
CA GLY A 29 -20.74 0.65 62.97
C GLY A 29 -21.49 0.78 61.64
N VAL A 30 -22.67 1.41 61.66
CA VAL A 30 -23.46 1.71 60.45
C VAL A 30 -22.70 2.66 59.54
N VAL A 31 -22.16 3.76 60.07
CA VAL A 31 -21.38 4.74 59.29
C VAL A 31 -20.13 4.09 58.70
N LYS A 32 -19.38 3.28 59.46
CA LYS A 32 -18.20 2.56 58.94
C LYS A 32 -18.56 1.63 57.79
N LYS A 33 -19.69 0.92 57.89
CA LYS A 33 -20.18 0.04 56.81
C LYS A 33 -20.52 0.85 55.56
N VAL A 34 -21.27 1.94 55.71
CA VAL A 34 -21.67 2.81 54.60
C VAL A 34 -20.44 3.48 53.94
N VAL A 35 -19.49 3.97 54.74
CA VAL A 35 -18.24 4.56 54.23
C VAL A 35 -17.43 3.51 53.47
N LYS A 36 -17.32 2.28 53.99
CA LYS A 36 -16.65 1.19 53.28
C LYS A 36 -17.32 0.89 51.94
N GLU A 37 -18.64 0.77 51.90
CA GLU A 37 -19.39 0.56 50.65
C GLU A 37 -19.19 1.72 49.65
N MET A 38 -19.14 2.97 50.10
CA MET A 38 -18.85 4.11 49.23
C MET A 38 -17.42 4.08 48.70
N VAL A 39 -16.45 3.70 49.53
CA VAL A 39 -15.04 3.57 49.13
C VAL A 39 -14.88 2.47 48.09
N GLU A 40 -15.49 1.29 48.28
CA GLU A 40 -15.44 0.21 47.28
C GLU A 40 -16.08 0.65 45.96
N ARG A 41 -17.25 1.28 46.00
CA ARG A 41 -17.89 1.81 44.77
C ARG A 41 -17.00 2.82 44.05
N LYS A 42 -16.33 3.71 44.80
CA LYS A 42 -15.42 4.69 44.20
C LYS A 42 -14.13 4.05 43.68
N ARG A 43 -13.67 2.97 44.30
CA ARG A 43 -12.55 2.18 43.82
C ARG A 43 -12.90 1.51 42.49
N GLU A 44 -14.05 0.88 42.38
CA GLU A 44 -14.57 0.30 41.13
C GLU A 44 -14.64 1.36 40.01
N ASP A 45 -15.21 2.54 40.30
CA ASP A 45 -15.25 3.68 39.36
C ASP A 45 -13.84 4.07 38.86
N GLN A 46 -12.83 4.09 39.76
CA GLN A 46 -11.46 4.43 39.39
C GLN A 46 -10.78 3.34 38.54
N VAL A 47 -10.98 2.06 38.87
CA VAL A 47 -10.42 0.95 38.09
C VAL A 47 -10.96 0.98 36.66
N VAL A 48 -12.27 1.20 36.48
CA VAL A 48 -12.88 1.35 35.15
C VAL A 48 -12.29 2.56 34.40
N ARG A 49 -12.07 3.67 35.08
CA ARG A 49 -11.46 4.86 34.48
C ARG A 49 -10.02 4.59 34.00
N TRP A 50 -9.23 3.90 34.80
CA TRP A 50 -7.84 3.55 34.46
C TRP A 50 -7.80 2.53 33.33
N GLY A 51 -8.72 1.57 33.30
CA GLY A 51 -8.90 0.65 32.17
C GLY A 51 -9.17 1.40 30.85
N LYS A 52 -10.06 2.40 30.87
CA LYS A 52 -10.31 3.26 29.69
C LYS A 52 -9.09 4.09 29.28
N GLU A 53 -8.29 4.53 30.25
CA GLU A 53 -7.05 5.27 29.97
C GLU A 53 -6.00 4.36 29.30
N ILE A 54 -5.86 3.12 29.76
CA ILE A 54 -5.02 2.11 29.13
C ILE A 54 -5.50 1.83 27.71
N GLU A 55 -6.80 1.58 27.53
CA GLU A 55 -7.39 1.30 26.21
C GLU A 55 -7.17 2.46 25.22
N GLY A 56 -7.30 3.71 25.69
CA GLY A 56 -7.07 4.88 24.87
C GLY A 56 -5.59 5.10 24.56
N LYS A 57 -4.78 5.33 25.59
CA LYS A 57 -3.40 5.80 25.44
C LYS A 57 -2.43 4.68 25.07
N VAL A 58 -2.51 3.54 25.77
CA VAL A 58 -1.55 2.46 25.60
C VAL A 58 -1.95 1.61 24.40
N VAL A 59 -3.21 1.15 24.35
CA VAL A 59 -3.68 0.22 23.32
C VAL A 59 -3.90 0.93 21.98
N LYS A 60 -4.78 1.94 21.92
CA LYS A 60 -5.11 2.61 20.65
C LYS A 60 -4.00 3.52 20.15
N ASP A 61 -3.49 4.41 21.00
CA ASP A 61 -2.49 5.42 20.59
C ASP A 61 -1.07 4.87 20.49
N GLY A 62 -0.63 4.06 21.47
CA GLY A 62 0.70 3.46 21.48
C GLY A 62 0.80 2.28 20.54
N VAL A 63 0.22 1.15 20.96
CA VAL A 63 0.29 -0.12 20.23
C VAL A 63 -0.37 -0.01 18.85
N GLY A 64 -1.55 0.59 18.76
CA GLY A 64 -2.30 0.70 17.50
C GLY A 64 -1.55 1.48 16.41
N LYS A 65 -0.89 2.59 16.76
CA LYS A 65 -0.07 3.35 15.79
C LYS A 65 1.23 2.62 15.46
N GLY A 66 1.87 1.98 16.45
CA GLY A 66 3.10 1.22 16.25
C GLY A 66 2.90 0.01 15.35
N VAL A 67 1.89 -0.80 15.64
CA VAL A 67 1.49 -1.96 14.83
C VAL A 67 0.97 -1.51 13.48
N GLY A 68 0.15 -0.45 13.42
CA GLY A 68 -0.35 0.13 12.18
C GLY A 68 0.79 0.48 11.21
N ARG A 69 1.83 1.14 11.69
CA ARG A 69 3.03 1.48 10.91
C ARG A 69 3.77 0.24 10.40
N CYS A 70 3.88 -0.80 11.21
CA CYS A 70 4.50 -2.06 10.80
C CYS A 70 3.69 -2.77 9.72
N LEU A 71 2.36 -2.72 9.81
CA LEU A 71 1.45 -3.29 8.81
C LEU A 71 1.39 -2.47 7.52
N ASP A 72 1.70 -1.18 7.54
CA ASP A 72 1.70 -0.36 6.32
C ASP A 72 3.00 -0.54 5.50
N ASN A 73 4.10 -0.89 6.17
CA ASN A 73 5.37 -1.17 5.52
C ASN A 73 5.97 -2.50 6.00
N PRO A 74 5.53 -3.61 5.42
CA PRO A 74 6.00 -4.91 5.82
C PRO A 74 7.44 -5.19 5.43
N ASP A 75 8.08 -5.96 6.28
CA ASP A 75 9.45 -6.43 6.20
C ASP A 75 9.45 -7.87 6.71
N ASN A 76 10.44 -8.69 6.35
CA ASN A 76 10.54 -10.07 6.84
C ASN A 76 10.59 -10.13 8.38
N LYS A 77 11.02 -9.03 9.02
CA LYS A 77 11.07 -8.85 10.47
C LYS A 77 9.83 -8.15 11.06
N MET A 78 8.72 -8.04 10.32
CA MET A 78 7.50 -7.36 10.76
C MET A 78 6.99 -7.88 12.10
N TRP A 79 6.84 -9.20 12.25
CA TRP A 79 6.34 -9.81 13.48
C TRP A 79 7.29 -9.65 14.68
N LEU A 80 8.60 -9.52 14.45
CA LEU A 80 9.54 -9.16 15.52
C LEU A 80 9.32 -7.73 16.01
N LYS A 81 9.12 -6.78 15.09
CA LYS A 81 8.81 -5.38 15.43
C LYS A 81 7.46 -5.26 16.13
N ILE A 82 6.45 -6.00 15.68
CA ILE A 82 5.12 -6.04 16.33
C ILE A 82 5.24 -6.60 17.75
N ARG A 83 6.01 -7.68 17.96
CA ARG A 83 6.27 -8.22 19.30
C ARG A 83 6.96 -7.21 20.21
N GLN A 84 7.94 -6.48 19.70
CA GLN A 84 8.59 -5.42 20.47
C GLN A 84 7.59 -4.33 20.90
N VAL A 85 6.73 -3.87 19.99
CA VAL A 85 5.68 -2.88 20.31
C VAL A 85 4.68 -3.42 21.33
N ILE A 86 4.33 -4.70 21.25
CA ILE A 86 3.48 -5.35 22.25
C ILE A 86 4.17 -5.39 23.60
N SER A 87 5.43 -5.84 23.68
CA SER A 87 6.17 -5.88 24.95
C SER A 87 6.33 -4.50 25.59
N GLU A 88 6.56 -3.46 24.79
CA GLU A 88 6.60 -2.07 25.27
C GLU A 88 5.22 -1.64 25.81
N GLY A 89 4.13 -2.05 25.15
CA GLY A 89 2.77 -1.83 25.62
C GLY A 89 2.44 -2.58 26.93
N GLU A 90 2.90 -3.83 27.05
CA GLU A 90 2.72 -4.64 28.27
C GLU A 90 3.47 -4.03 29.46
N GLU A 91 4.69 -3.53 29.26
CA GLU A 91 5.46 -2.84 30.30
C GLU A 91 4.74 -1.56 30.78
N GLU A 92 4.12 -0.81 29.87
CA GLU A 92 3.33 0.37 30.26
C GLU A 92 2.05 0.00 31.02
N VAL A 93 1.40 -1.12 30.68
CA VAL A 93 0.27 -1.67 31.46
C VAL A 93 0.70 -2.06 32.86
N GLU A 94 1.86 -2.71 33.01
CA GLU A 94 2.43 -3.07 34.31
C GLU A 94 2.70 -1.82 35.18
N LYS A 95 3.33 -0.79 34.61
CA LYS A 95 3.56 0.49 35.31
C LYS A 95 2.24 1.16 35.74
N VAL A 96 1.18 1.07 34.92
CA VAL A 96 -0.14 1.57 35.30
C VAL A 96 -0.72 0.73 36.44
N GLY A 97 -0.60 -0.60 36.38
CA GLY A 97 -1.02 -1.51 37.44
C GLY A 97 -0.34 -1.22 38.78
N GLU A 98 0.97 -0.99 38.80
CA GLU A 98 1.72 -0.64 40.01
C GLU A 98 1.26 0.70 40.61
N ARG A 99 1.05 1.72 39.76
CA ARG A 99 0.49 3.01 40.21
C ARG A 99 -0.92 2.83 40.80
N MET A 100 -1.72 1.92 40.24
CA MET A 100 -3.07 1.63 40.70
C MET A 100 -3.03 0.97 42.08
N LYS A 101 -2.14 -0.02 42.28
CA LYS A 101 -1.89 -0.69 43.56
C LYS A 101 -1.56 0.32 44.66
N ILE A 102 -0.64 1.25 44.38
CA ILE A 102 -0.23 2.29 45.34
C ILE A 102 -1.36 3.28 45.62
N ALA A 103 -2.02 3.79 44.59
CA ALA A 103 -3.03 4.84 44.72
C ALA A 103 -4.32 4.38 45.40
N LEU A 104 -4.75 3.15 45.13
CA LEU A 104 -6.01 2.61 45.63
C LEU A 104 -5.83 1.65 46.81
N GLY A 105 -4.61 1.18 47.10
CA GLY A 105 -4.35 0.16 48.13
C GLY A 105 -4.94 -1.19 47.79
N ILE A 106 -5.00 -1.54 46.50
CA ILE A 106 -5.61 -2.77 45.97
C ILE A 106 -4.71 -3.98 46.31
N GLY A 107 -5.34 -5.14 46.53
CA GLY A 107 -4.63 -6.38 46.78
C GLY A 107 -3.78 -6.81 45.58
N GLU A 108 -2.69 -7.54 45.84
CA GLU A 108 -1.79 -8.00 44.78
C GLU A 108 -2.49 -8.88 43.73
N LYS A 109 -3.46 -9.69 44.17
CA LYS A 109 -4.26 -10.54 43.26
C LYS A 109 -5.11 -9.74 42.28
N GLU A 110 -5.82 -8.73 42.76
CA GLU A 110 -6.67 -7.86 41.93
C GLU A 110 -5.84 -7.00 40.98
N THR A 111 -4.64 -6.58 41.41
CA THR A 111 -3.70 -5.84 40.54
C THR A 111 -3.18 -6.74 39.41
N ASN A 112 -2.79 -7.96 39.73
CA ASN A 112 -2.29 -8.91 38.73
C ASN A 112 -3.39 -9.27 37.72
N GLN A 113 -4.63 -9.51 38.18
CA GLN A 113 -5.78 -9.72 37.28
C GLN A 113 -5.97 -8.54 36.32
N PHE A 114 -5.92 -7.30 36.82
CA PHE A 114 -6.06 -6.12 35.97
C PHE A 114 -4.93 -6.00 34.93
N VAL A 115 -3.69 -6.34 35.32
CA VAL A 115 -2.54 -6.36 34.39
C VAL A 115 -2.73 -7.46 33.34
N ASP A 116 -3.10 -8.66 33.75
CA ASP A 116 -3.35 -9.80 32.85
C ASP A 116 -4.47 -9.49 31.84
N ASP A 117 -5.59 -8.93 32.32
CA ASP A 117 -6.70 -8.47 31.48
C ASP A 117 -6.24 -7.39 30.47
N GLY A 118 -5.36 -6.49 30.91
CA GLY A 118 -4.77 -5.45 30.06
C GLY A 118 -3.86 -6.03 28.96
N LYS A 119 -3.03 -7.03 29.30
CA LYS A 119 -2.18 -7.74 28.34
C LYS A 119 -3.01 -8.52 27.33
N GLU A 120 -4.02 -9.27 27.78
CA GLU A 120 -4.94 -9.98 26.88
C GLU A 120 -5.70 -9.00 25.97
N GLY A 121 -6.09 -7.84 26.51
CA GLY A 121 -6.70 -6.75 25.75
C GLY A 121 -5.80 -6.20 24.64
N ILE A 122 -4.49 -6.02 24.89
CA ILE A 122 -3.51 -5.62 23.86
C ILE A 122 -3.47 -6.65 22.75
N VAL A 123 -3.27 -7.93 23.08
CA VAL A 123 -3.15 -9.01 22.08
C VAL A 123 -4.44 -9.11 21.25
N THR A 124 -5.61 -9.06 21.90
CA THR A 124 -6.91 -9.10 21.22
C THR A 124 -7.10 -7.89 20.30
N PHE A 125 -6.71 -6.69 20.74
CA PHE A 125 -6.75 -5.50 19.90
C PHE A 125 -5.85 -5.64 18.68
N VAL A 126 -4.62 -6.15 18.84
CA VAL A 126 -3.71 -6.40 17.73
C VAL A 126 -4.29 -7.41 16.74
N ARG A 127 -4.85 -8.54 17.22
CA ARG A 127 -5.52 -9.52 16.35
C ARG A 127 -6.63 -8.87 15.53
N ASN A 128 -7.49 -8.07 16.18
CA ASN A 128 -8.57 -7.36 15.50
C ASN A 128 -8.06 -6.32 14.50
N LEU A 129 -6.97 -5.62 14.84
CA LEU A 129 -6.36 -4.64 13.95
C LEU A 129 -5.79 -5.29 12.69
N VAL A 130 -5.09 -6.42 12.82
CA VAL A 130 -4.58 -7.18 11.68
C VAL A 130 -5.74 -7.73 10.83
N LYS A 131 -6.76 -8.33 11.46
CA LYS A 131 -7.96 -8.83 10.77
C LYS A 131 -8.71 -7.74 10.00
N SER A 132 -8.83 -6.54 10.57
CA SER A 132 -9.48 -5.41 9.87
C SER A 132 -8.68 -4.88 8.68
N LYS A 133 -7.35 -5.10 8.65
CA LYS A 133 -6.46 -4.76 7.53
C LYS A 133 -6.24 -5.92 6.54
N SER A 134 -7.05 -6.97 6.57
CA SER A 134 -6.93 -8.13 5.64
C SER A 134 -7.02 -7.75 4.16
N SER A 135 -7.74 -6.69 3.82
CA SER A 135 -7.81 -6.16 2.44
C SER A 135 -6.48 -5.61 1.92
N MET A 136 -5.54 -5.27 2.82
CA MET A 136 -4.22 -4.75 2.47
C MET A 136 -3.27 -5.82 1.92
N ILE A 137 -3.59 -7.11 2.15
CA ILE A 137 -2.79 -8.24 1.68
C ILE A 137 -2.62 -8.19 0.17
N HIS A 138 -3.73 -8.04 -0.56
CA HIS A 138 -3.71 -7.97 -2.02
C HIS A 138 -2.87 -6.79 -2.54
N TYR A 139 -3.03 -5.61 -1.93
CA TYR A 139 -2.24 -4.42 -2.26
C TYR A 139 -0.74 -4.67 -2.06
N HIS A 140 -0.33 -5.32 -0.97
CA HIS A 140 1.08 -5.63 -0.75
C HIS A 140 1.61 -6.69 -1.73
N MET A 141 0.81 -7.69 -2.08
CA MET A 141 1.19 -8.68 -3.09
C MET A 141 1.46 -8.04 -4.45
N GLU A 142 0.59 -7.12 -4.87
CA GLU A 142 0.72 -6.33 -6.11
C GLU A 142 1.94 -5.43 -6.07
N ARG A 143 2.12 -4.67 -4.98
CA ARG A 143 3.28 -3.78 -4.81
C ARG A 143 4.61 -4.53 -4.93
N VAL A 144 4.75 -5.68 -4.24
CA VAL A 144 5.97 -6.51 -4.31
C VAL A 144 6.17 -7.09 -5.71
N PHE A 145 5.09 -7.44 -6.40
CA PHE A 145 5.16 -7.93 -7.78
C PHE A 145 5.64 -6.83 -8.72
N ASP A 146 5.01 -5.65 -8.68
CA ASP A 146 5.39 -4.51 -9.52
C ASP A 146 6.83 -4.07 -9.29
N GLU A 147 7.24 -3.94 -8.03
CA GLU A 147 8.60 -3.56 -7.66
C GLU A 147 9.63 -4.58 -8.17
N SER A 148 9.29 -5.87 -8.24
CA SER A 148 10.23 -6.91 -8.65
C SER A 148 10.17 -7.26 -10.14
N PHE A 149 9.00 -7.12 -10.77
CA PHE A 149 8.75 -7.49 -12.16
C PHE A 149 8.94 -6.30 -13.11
N ASN A 150 8.32 -5.16 -12.78
CA ASN A 150 8.35 -3.97 -13.62
C ASN A 150 9.62 -3.14 -13.42
N ASN A 151 10.32 -3.27 -12.29
CA ASN A 151 11.58 -2.57 -12.05
C ASN A 151 12.80 -3.52 -12.10
N ASP A 152 13.97 -2.92 -12.35
CA ASP A 152 15.28 -3.54 -12.19
C ASP A 152 15.77 -3.47 -10.73
N GLU A 153 16.97 -3.98 -10.47
CA GLU A 153 17.57 -3.97 -9.12
C GLU A 153 17.85 -2.55 -8.59
N ASN A 154 17.87 -1.54 -9.47
CA ASN A 154 18.08 -0.14 -9.12
C ASN A 154 16.77 0.64 -8.96
N GLY A 155 15.61 -0.03 -9.07
CA GLY A 155 14.30 0.62 -8.99
C GLY A 155 13.92 1.40 -10.25
N VAL A 156 14.59 1.17 -11.38
CA VAL A 156 14.28 1.80 -12.66
C VAL A 156 13.36 0.87 -13.46
N PRO A 157 12.39 1.40 -14.24
CA PRO A 157 11.55 0.58 -15.10
C PRO A 157 12.37 -0.34 -16.01
N ARG A 158 12.10 -1.64 -15.91
CA ARG A 158 12.80 -2.73 -16.58
C ARG A 158 12.57 -2.65 -18.08
N LYS A 159 13.65 -2.80 -18.85
CA LYS A 159 13.59 -2.97 -20.31
C LYS A 159 13.82 -4.43 -20.64
N TRP A 160 12.80 -5.08 -21.21
CA TRP A 160 12.87 -6.48 -21.61
C TRP A 160 13.73 -6.67 -22.87
N THR A 161 14.74 -7.55 -22.78
CA THR A 161 15.64 -7.92 -23.86
C THR A 161 15.44 -9.39 -24.27
N LYS A 162 15.94 -9.81 -25.45
CA LYS A 162 15.83 -11.20 -25.93
C LYS A 162 16.52 -12.23 -25.03
N ALA A 163 17.49 -11.81 -24.20
CA ALA A 163 18.23 -12.69 -23.31
C ALA A 163 17.47 -12.99 -22.01
N ASP A 164 16.45 -12.19 -21.68
CA ASP A 164 15.70 -12.33 -20.44
C ASP A 164 14.66 -13.45 -20.53
N ASP A 165 14.71 -14.39 -19.58
CA ASP A 165 13.66 -15.39 -19.40
C ASP A 165 12.53 -14.81 -18.55
N ILE A 166 11.55 -14.24 -19.24
CA ILE A 166 10.36 -13.60 -18.65
C ILE A 166 9.59 -14.60 -17.77
N ASN A 167 9.50 -15.88 -18.18
CA ASN A 167 8.72 -16.87 -17.43
C ASN A 167 9.40 -17.20 -16.10
N LYS A 168 10.73 -17.36 -16.10
CA LYS A 168 11.49 -17.61 -14.86
C LYS A 168 11.44 -16.43 -13.90
N ILE A 169 11.57 -15.21 -14.42
CA ILE A 169 11.45 -13.98 -13.61
C ILE A 169 10.03 -13.88 -13.03
N PHE A 170 9.01 -14.10 -13.85
CA PHE A 170 7.61 -14.09 -13.44
C PHE A 170 7.32 -15.10 -12.31
N GLN A 171 7.82 -16.35 -12.42
CA GLN A 171 7.66 -17.33 -11.34
C GLN A 171 8.35 -16.88 -10.04
N LYS A 172 9.55 -16.29 -10.13
CA LYS A 172 10.26 -15.76 -8.95
C LYS A 172 9.48 -14.63 -8.28
N CYS A 173 8.90 -13.72 -9.08
CA CYS A 173 8.05 -12.64 -8.57
C CYS A 173 6.77 -13.19 -7.92
N LEU A 174 6.13 -14.20 -8.53
CA LEU A 174 4.97 -14.88 -7.95
C LEU A 174 5.29 -15.53 -6.60
N THR A 175 6.45 -16.20 -6.46
CA THR A 175 6.86 -16.80 -5.18
C THR A 175 7.04 -15.73 -4.12
N LYS A 176 7.69 -14.60 -4.44
CA LYS A 176 7.85 -13.47 -3.51
C LYS A 176 6.52 -12.87 -3.07
N SER A 177 5.57 -12.67 -3.99
CA SER A 177 4.23 -12.19 -3.63
C SER A 177 3.45 -13.21 -2.80
N ALA A 178 3.67 -14.52 -3.00
CA ALA A 178 3.06 -15.56 -2.17
C ALA A 178 3.66 -15.59 -0.75
N GLU A 179 4.97 -15.39 -0.61
CA GLU A 179 5.63 -15.21 0.70
C GLU A 179 5.09 -13.97 1.44
N MET A 180 4.84 -12.88 0.71
CA MET A 180 4.20 -11.66 1.23
C MET A 180 2.79 -11.95 1.77
N MET A 181 1.99 -12.73 1.03
CA MET A 181 0.67 -13.18 1.47
C MET A 181 0.75 -14.02 2.74
N ASP A 182 1.67 -14.99 2.79
CA ASP A 182 1.86 -15.87 3.94
C ASP A 182 2.23 -15.09 5.20
N LEU A 183 3.10 -14.08 5.06
CA LEU A 183 3.50 -13.21 6.16
C LEU A 183 2.31 -12.48 6.81
N TYR A 184 1.28 -12.11 6.04
CA TYR A 184 0.09 -11.43 6.56
C TYR A 184 -1.03 -12.38 6.99
N ALA A 185 -1.14 -13.54 6.34
CA ALA A 185 -2.27 -14.43 6.55
C ALA A 185 -2.27 -15.06 7.95
N ILE A 186 -1.10 -15.19 8.57
CA ILE A 186 -0.91 -15.84 9.87
C ILE A 186 -0.33 -14.85 10.88
N ILE A 187 -1.01 -14.69 12.03
CA ILE A 187 -0.56 -13.88 13.16
C ILE A 187 0.50 -14.66 13.96
N ARG A 188 1.77 -14.27 13.83
CA ARG A 188 2.91 -14.94 14.49
C ARG A 188 3.35 -14.17 15.74
N LEU A 189 2.58 -14.27 16.82
CA LEU A 189 2.85 -13.58 18.09
C LEU A 189 3.59 -14.44 19.14
N SER A 190 3.77 -15.74 18.92
CA SER A 190 4.43 -16.62 19.90
C SER A 190 5.95 -16.44 19.96
N ASP A 191 6.51 -16.50 21.18
CA ASP A 191 7.94 -16.41 21.48
C ASP A 191 8.76 -17.64 21.08
N THR A 192 8.18 -18.59 20.35
CA THR A 192 8.86 -19.82 19.91
C THR A 192 9.90 -19.51 18.84
N THR A 193 11.01 -18.94 19.29
CA THR A 193 12.35 -18.94 18.67
C THR A 193 13.01 -20.33 18.77
N THR A 194 12.32 -21.32 19.35
CA THR A 194 12.81 -22.69 19.54
C THR A 194 12.66 -23.58 18.30
N GLY A 195 11.89 -23.15 17.29
CA GLY A 195 11.88 -23.77 15.96
C GLY A 195 12.47 -22.76 14.99
N GLY A 196 13.52 -23.15 14.25
CA GLY A 196 14.16 -22.26 13.27
C GLY A 196 13.13 -21.66 12.32
N GLU A 197 13.44 -20.46 11.81
CA GLU A 197 12.63 -19.68 10.85
C GLU A 197 12.21 -20.46 9.57
N GLU A 198 12.63 -21.72 9.43
CA GLU A 198 12.47 -22.59 8.28
C GLU A 198 11.26 -23.55 8.33
N ASP A 199 10.58 -23.76 9.48
CA ASP A 199 9.49 -24.77 9.59
C ASP A 199 8.12 -24.20 10.04
N PHE A 200 7.89 -22.89 9.89
CA PHE A 200 6.64 -22.28 10.35
C PHE A 200 5.40 -22.70 9.52
N GLY A 201 5.59 -23.29 8.35
CA GLY A 201 4.52 -23.71 7.45
C GLY A 201 3.78 -22.52 6.84
N GLY A 202 3.33 -22.68 5.59
CA GLY A 202 2.62 -21.62 4.87
C GLY A 202 1.11 -21.74 5.07
N ILE A 203 0.36 -20.65 4.87
CA ILE A 203 -1.11 -20.60 4.92
C ILE A 203 -1.80 -21.64 4.01
N LEU A 204 -1.10 -22.16 3.01
CA LEU A 204 -1.61 -23.17 2.09
C LEU A 204 -1.43 -24.62 2.57
N ASP A 205 -0.69 -24.85 3.66
CA ASP A 205 -0.48 -26.18 4.22
C ASP A 205 -1.80 -26.78 4.75
N GLU A 206 -1.87 -28.11 4.83
CA GLU A 206 -3.12 -28.81 5.16
C GLU A 206 -3.51 -28.72 6.64
N ASN A 207 -2.51 -28.58 7.53
CA ASN A 207 -2.70 -28.58 8.99
C ASN A 207 -2.53 -27.19 9.62
N VAL A 208 -2.77 -26.11 8.86
CA VAL A 208 -2.54 -24.73 9.32
C VAL A 208 -3.48 -24.34 10.44
N GLU A 209 -4.75 -24.72 10.33
CA GLU A 209 -5.79 -24.44 11.33
C GLU A 209 -5.47 -25.12 12.66
N ASP A 210 -5.05 -26.39 12.63
CA ASP A 210 -4.63 -27.13 13.81
C ASP A 210 -3.34 -26.58 14.44
N ARG A 211 -2.43 -26.03 13.63
CA ARG A 211 -1.11 -25.54 14.07
C ARG A 211 -1.18 -24.17 14.75
N TRP A 212 -1.98 -23.26 14.22
CA TRP A 212 -2.00 -21.85 14.64
C TRP A 212 -3.25 -21.44 15.41
N GLY A 213 -4.33 -22.23 15.35
CA GLY A 213 -5.63 -21.87 15.90
C GLY A 213 -6.37 -20.83 15.05
N GLU A 214 -7.70 -20.91 15.01
CA GLU A 214 -8.55 -20.01 14.22
C GLU A 214 -8.38 -18.52 14.62
N GLU A 215 -8.02 -18.25 15.87
CA GLU A 215 -7.85 -16.89 16.38
C GLU A 215 -6.66 -16.15 15.75
N ASN A 216 -5.62 -16.88 15.34
CA ASN A 216 -4.40 -16.32 14.76
C ASN A 216 -4.42 -16.32 13.22
N LEU A 217 -5.47 -16.88 12.61
CA LEU A 217 -5.67 -16.80 11.16
C LEU A 217 -6.39 -15.51 10.79
N VAL A 218 -5.77 -14.74 9.90
CA VAL A 218 -6.32 -13.49 9.35
C VAL A 218 -7.25 -13.78 8.19
N VAL A 219 -6.87 -14.78 7.39
CA VAL A 219 -7.56 -15.24 6.19
C VAL A 219 -7.62 -16.75 6.26
N THR A 220 -8.74 -17.34 5.87
CA THR A 220 -8.87 -18.80 5.80
C THR A 220 -8.05 -19.38 4.65
N ARG A 221 -7.73 -20.66 4.70
CA ARG A 221 -6.97 -21.33 3.64
C ARG A 221 -7.63 -21.19 2.25
N ASP A 222 -8.96 -21.30 2.20
CA ASP A 222 -9.70 -21.21 0.94
C ASP A 222 -9.76 -19.78 0.39
N GLU A 223 -9.92 -18.78 1.26
CA GLU A 223 -9.80 -17.37 0.86
C GLU A 223 -8.40 -17.04 0.35
N ALA A 224 -7.34 -17.56 0.98
CA ALA A 224 -5.97 -17.37 0.54
C ALA A 224 -5.73 -17.99 -0.85
N ARG A 225 -6.27 -19.19 -1.11
CA ARG A 225 -6.23 -19.81 -2.45
C ARG A 225 -6.98 -19.00 -3.50
N GLU A 226 -8.16 -18.49 -3.16
CA GLU A 226 -8.94 -17.66 -4.07
C GLU A 226 -8.21 -16.35 -4.39
N MET A 227 -7.64 -15.69 -3.37
CA MET A 227 -6.83 -14.49 -3.53
C MET A 227 -5.62 -14.73 -4.44
N LEU A 228 -4.88 -15.83 -4.22
CA LEU A 228 -3.75 -16.20 -5.06
C LEU A 228 -4.17 -16.49 -6.50
N ARG A 229 -5.32 -17.15 -6.71
CA ARG A 229 -5.86 -17.43 -8.05
C ARG A 229 -6.27 -16.15 -8.77
N LYS A 230 -6.93 -15.20 -8.07
CA LYS A 230 -7.29 -13.89 -8.61
C LYS A 230 -6.04 -13.09 -8.98
N PHE A 231 -5.10 -13.01 -8.05
CA PHE A 231 -3.81 -12.35 -8.24
C PHE A 231 -3.05 -12.90 -9.45
N LYS A 232 -2.90 -14.23 -9.55
CA LYS A 232 -2.24 -14.87 -10.70
C LYS A 232 -2.89 -14.49 -12.04
N LYS A 233 -4.22 -14.38 -12.08
CA LYS A 233 -4.95 -14.01 -13.30
C LYS A 233 -4.68 -12.56 -13.70
N GLU A 234 -4.54 -11.67 -12.73
CA GLU A 234 -4.26 -10.25 -12.94
C GLU A 234 -2.85 -10.04 -13.51
N VAL A 235 -1.83 -10.58 -12.83
CA VAL A 235 -0.43 -10.41 -13.25
C VAL A 235 -0.07 -11.18 -14.52
N GLU A 236 -0.90 -12.16 -14.94
CA GLU A 236 -0.74 -12.84 -16.22
C GLU A 236 -0.85 -11.86 -17.41
N SER A 237 -1.57 -10.75 -17.24
CA SER A 237 -1.63 -9.68 -18.23
C SER A 237 -0.28 -8.97 -18.35
N ASP A 238 0.41 -8.72 -17.25
CA ASP A 238 1.74 -8.09 -17.23
C ASP A 238 2.79 -8.98 -17.87
N ARG A 239 2.71 -10.30 -17.65
CA ARG A 239 3.57 -11.27 -18.34
C ARG A 239 3.41 -11.17 -19.86
N LYS A 240 2.17 -11.09 -20.36
CA LYS A 240 1.89 -10.93 -21.80
C LYS A 240 2.40 -9.60 -22.33
N ASN A 241 2.23 -8.53 -21.56
CA ASN A 241 2.73 -7.21 -21.90
C ASN A 241 4.26 -7.21 -22.01
N ALA A 242 4.96 -7.85 -21.07
CA ALA A 242 6.42 -8.02 -21.10
C ALA A 242 6.90 -8.77 -22.35
N ILE A 243 6.23 -9.86 -22.72
CA ILE A 243 6.55 -10.62 -23.95
C ILE A 243 6.34 -9.75 -25.19
N SER A 244 5.22 -9.04 -25.29
CA SER A 244 4.98 -8.13 -26.41
C SER A 244 6.04 -7.01 -26.48
N GLN A 245 6.45 -6.46 -25.33
CA GLN A 245 7.52 -5.47 -25.28
C GLN A 245 8.87 -6.04 -25.74
N GLN A 246 9.18 -7.28 -25.36
CA GLN A 246 10.37 -7.99 -25.80
C GLN A 246 10.36 -8.17 -27.33
N GLU A 247 9.24 -8.60 -27.92
CA GLU A 247 9.06 -8.75 -29.37
C GLU A 247 9.14 -7.42 -30.12
N GLN A 248 8.57 -6.34 -29.57
CA GLN A 248 8.67 -5.00 -30.14
C GLN A 248 10.10 -4.45 -30.09
N ASN A 249 10.80 -4.63 -28.98
CA ASN A 249 12.19 -4.20 -28.84
C ASN A 249 13.14 -5.02 -29.71
N ALA A 250 12.83 -6.31 -29.88
CA ALA A 250 13.51 -7.20 -30.80
C ALA A 250 13.40 -6.78 -32.27
N SER A 251 12.27 -6.16 -32.65
CA SER A 251 11.93 -5.83 -34.04
C SER A 251 12.37 -4.43 -34.47
N LYS A 252 12.78 -3.57 -33.53
CA LYS A 252 13.06 -2.15 -33.79
C LYS A 252 14.31 -1.87 -34.65
N HIS A 253 15.13 -2.86 -34.99
CA HIS A 253 16.43 -2.60 -35.62
C HIS A 253 16.73 -3.26 -36.97
N ASP A 254 15.85 -4.12 -37.50
CA ASP A 254 16.13 -4.73 -38.81
C ASP A 254 15.34 -4.01 -39.91
N MET A 255 15.74 -2.79 -40.25
CA MET A 255 15.41 -2.27 -41.57
C MET A 255 16.13 -3.19 -42.56
N PRO A 256 15.41 -3.94 -43.41
CA PRO A 256 16.06 -4.95 -44.22
C PRO A 256 17.11 -4.32 -45.13
N TYR A 257 18.30 -4.90 -45.22
CA TYR A 257 19.38 -4.37 -46.06
C TYR A 257 18.95 -4.17 -47.52
N PHE A 258 18.00 -4.97 -48.01
CA PHE A 258 17.45 -4.79 -49.35
C PHE A 258 16.74 -3.44 -49.51
N TRP A 259 16.05 -2.92 -48.49
CA TRP A 259 15.38 -1.60 -48.56
C TRP A 259 16.41 -0.46 -48.70
N MET A 260 17.54 -0.56 -48.00
CA MET A 260 18.65 0.40 -48.14
C MET A 260 19.24 0.36 -49.55
N ILE A 261 19.44 -0.84 -50.11
CA ILE A 261 19.92 -1.02 -51.48
C ILE A 261 18.90 -0.50 -52.50
N LEU A 262 17.60 -0.71 -52.25
CA LEU A 262 16.51 -0.25 -53.12
C LEU A 262 16.46 1.28 -53.17
N VAL A 263 16.59 1.95 -52.01
CA VAL A 263 16.70 3.41 -51.94
C VAL A 263 17.94 3.92 -52.69
N LEU A 264 19.09 3.24 -52.58
CA LEU A 264 20.30 3.62 -53.31
C LEU A 264 20.18 3.44 -54.82
N ILE A 265 19.49 2.39 -55.28
CA ILE A 265 19.25 2.15 -56.70
C ILE A 265 18.27 3.19 -57.25
N PHE A 266 17.20 3.49 -56.52
CA PHE A 266 16.20 4.46 -56.98
C PHE A 266 16.75 5.90 -56.92
N ALA A 267 17.55 6.22 -55.91
CA ALA A 267 18.24 7.50 -55.82
C ALA A 267 19.40 7.63 -56.81
N ARG A 268 19.80 6.57 -57.53
CA ARG A 268 20.95 6.59 -58.44
C ARG A 268 20.82 7.64 -59.52
N ASP A 269 19.64 7.78 -60.13
CA ASP A 269 19.44 8.68 -61.25
C ASP A 269 19.43 10.15 -60.81
N GLU A 270 18.76 10.45 -59.68
CA GLU A 270 18.82 11.78 -59.04
C GLU A 270 20.24 12.14 -58.57
N LEU A 271 20.96 11.17 -57.97
CA LEU A 271 22.31 11.40 -57.46
C LEU A 271 23.30 11.63 -58.61
N TYR A 272 23.14 10.90 -59.71
CA TYR A 272 23.94 11.10 -60.92
C TYR A 272 23.66 12.47 -61.55
N TRP A 273 22.39 12.89 -61.63
CA TRP A 273 22.03 14.22 -62.09
C TRP A 273 22.61 15.33 -61.18
N MET A 274 22.56 15.13 -59.87
CA MET A 274 23.07 16.06 -58.86
C MET A 274 24.59 16.21 -58.89
N ILE A 275 25.34 15.12 -59.09
CA ILE A 275 26.82 15.16 -59.18
C ILE A 275 27.29 15.73 -60.52
N THR A 276 26.57 15.44 -61.60
CA THR A 276 26.99 15.85 -62.95
C THR A 276 26.71 17.33 -63.21
N ASN A 277 25.72 17.93 -62.53
CA ASN A 277 25.44 19.35 -62.65
C ASN A 277 26.29 20.16 -61.65
N PRO A 278 27.27 20.96 -62.12
CA PRO A 278 28.19 21.70 -61.24
C PRO A 278 27.49 22.71 -60.33
N PHE A 279 26.34 23.26 -60.74
CA PHE A 279 25.55 24.15 -59.88
C PHE A 279 24.79 23.40 -58.79
N ALA A 280 24.23 22.23 -59.11
CA ALA A 280 23.53 21.40 -58.14
C ALA A 280 24.51 20.87 -57.07
N MET A 281 25.70 20.45 -57.47
CA MET A 281 26.75 20.02 -56.55
C MET A 281 27.16 21.13 -55.58
N VAL A 282 27.40 22.35 -56.08
CA VAL A 282 27.73 23.51 -55.24
C VAL A 282 26.58 23.83 -54.28
N LEU A 283 25.33 23.81 -54.76
CA LEU A 283 24.14 24.03 -53.93
C LEU A 283 24.05 22.99 -52.81
N CYS A 284 24.25 21.70 -53.10
CA CYS A 284 24.23 20.64 -52.10
C CYS A 284 25.33 20.81 -51.05
N VAL A 285 26.56 21.15 -51.45
CA VAL A 285 27.66 21.40 -50.51
C VAL A 285 27.36 22.59 -49.61
N VAL A 286 26.77 23.65 -50.16
CA VAL A 286 26.33 24.82 -49.38
C VAL A 286 25.22 24.45 -48.38
N LEU A 287 24.20 23.69 -48.81
CA LEU A 287 23.11 23.24 -47.94
C LEU A 287 23.60 22.33 -46.82
N VAL A 288 24.50 21.37 -47.13
CA VAL A 288 25.12 20.51 -46.13
C VAL A 288 26.00 21.33 -45.18
N GLY A 289 26.77 22.29 -45.69
CA GLY A 289 27.58 23.20 -44.88
C GLY A 289 26.72 24.03 -43.91
N ILE A 290 25.62 24.61 -44.39
CA ILE A 290 24.64 25.33 -43.55
C ILE A 290 24.06 24.39 -42.48
N ALA A 291 23.67 23.17 -42.85
CA ALA A 291 23.11 22.20 -41.91
C ALA A 291 24.12 21.82 -40.80
N VAL A 292 25.40 21.62 -41.15
CA VAL A 292 26.46 21.32 -40.18
C VAL A 292 26.71 22.50 -39.25
N VAL A 293 26.77 23.73 -39.78
CA VAL A 293 26.93 24.94 -38.96
C VAL A 293 25.73 25.12 -38.03
N CYS A 294 24.50 24.91 -38.50
CA CYS A 294 23.30 24.97 -37.66
C CYS A 294 23.29 23.91 -36.55
N HIS A 295 23.82 22.72 -36.83
CA HIS A 295 23.95 21.66 -35.82
C HIS A 295 25.01 22.02 -34.77
N GLN A 296 26.16 22.54 -35.19
CA GLN A 296 27.24 22.99 -34.29
C GLN A 296 26.79 24.16 -33.38
N ILE A 297 25.96 25.08 -33.89
CA ILE A 297 25.43 26.22 -33.13
C ILE A 297 24.20 25.82 -32.27
N GLY A 298 23.70 24.58 -32.40
CA GLY A 298 22.58 24.09 -31.58
C GLY A 298 21.22 24.69 -31.94
N LEU A 299 21.05 25.23 -33.16
CA LEU A 299 19.80 25.82 -33.68
C LEU A 299 18.80 24.78 -34.23
N THR A 300 19.19 23.50 -34.23
CA THR A 300 18.38 22.34 -34.62
C THR A 300 16.94 22.34 -34.06
N PRO A 301 16.69 22.64 -32.77
CA PRO A 301 15.33 22.62 -32.23
C PRO A 301 14.44 23.76 -32.75
N ILE A 302 15.01 24.91 -33.13
CA ILE A 302 14.26 26.07 -33.63
C ILE A 302 13.90 25.87 -35.11
N ILE A 303 14.86 25.42 -35.92
CA ILE A 303 14.64 25.14 -37.35
C ILE A 303 13.57 24.05 -37.52
N ARG A 304 13.61 23.00 -36.69
CA ARG A 304 12.61 21.92 -36.72
C ARG A 304 11.19 22.43 -36.50
N ARG A 305 10.98 23.42 -35.63
CA ARG A 305 9.65 23.99 -35.37
C ARG A 305 9.12 24.75 -36.59
N VAL A 306 9.94 25.60 -37.18
CA VAL A 306 9.55 26.40 -38.37
C VAL A 306 9.29 25.52 -39.60
N VAL A 307 10.11 24.48 -39.81
CA VAL A 307 9.91 23.53 -40.92
C VAL A 307 8.61 22.75 -40.75
N MET A 308 8.32 22.24 -39.54
CA MET A 308 7.08 21.50 -39.29
C MET A 308 5.83 22.36 -39.47
N GLU A 309 5.89 23.64 -39.07
CA GLU A 309 4.79 24.59 -39.26
C GLU A 309 4.50 24.83 -40.76
N LYS A 310 5.55 25.04 -41.57
CA LYS A 310 5.41 25.24 -43.02
C LYS A 310 4.98 23.97 -43.76
N VAL A 311 5.45 22.80 -43.32
CA VAL A 311 5.01 21.50 -43.88
C VAL A 311 3.53 21.26 -43.60
N GLN A 312 3.04 21.59 -42.41
CA GLN A 312 1.62 21.51 -42.10
C GLN A 312 0.79 22.49 -42.93
N GLU A 313 1.27 23.72 -43.13
CA GLU A 313 0.59 24.72 -43.98
C GLU A 313 0.49 24.26 -45.44
N VAL A 314 1.57 23.72 -46.01
CA VAL A 314 1.61 23.17 -47.37
C VAL A 314 0.71 21.93 -47.50
N MET A 315 0.69 21.06 -46.48
CA MET A 315 -0.18 19.87 -46.47
C MET A 315 -1.67 20.27 -46.42
N VAL A 316 -2.02 21.32 -45.69
CA VAL A 316 -3.39 21.87 -45.64
C VAL A 316 -3.77 22.53 -46.98
N LEU A 317 -2.85 23.22 -47.64
CA LEU A 317 -3.09 23.80 -48.97
C LEU A 317 -3.22 22.73 -50.07
N ALA A 318 -2.41 21.67 -50.02
CA ALA A 318 -2.52 20.51 -50.91
C ALA A 318 -3.83 19.74 -50.68
N GLY A 319 -4.27 19.60 -49.42
CA GLY A 319 -5.54 18.97 -49.06
C GLY A 319 -6.77 19.75 -49.55
N ARG A 320 -6.70 21.09 -49.62
CA ARG A 320 -7.76 21.93 -50.16
C ARG A 320 -7.88 21.89 -51.69
N GLY A 321 -6.77 21.72 -52.42
CA GLY A 321 -6.79 21.58 -53.88
C GLY A 321 -7.51 20.33 -54.37
N GLY A 322 -7.47 19.22 -53.60
CA GLY A 322 -8.17 17.98 -53.93
C GLY A 322 -9.69 18.02 -53.71
N GLN A 323 -10.20 18.97 -52.92
CA GLN A 323 -11.62 19.02 -52.53
C GLN A 323 -12.48 19.83 -53.51
N GLN A 324 -11.87 20.68 -54.34
CA GLN A 324 -12.59 21.52 -55.30
C GLN A 324 -12.94 20.77 -56.60
N GLY A 325 -12.13 19.78 -57.02
CA GLY A 325 -12.41 18.94 -58.20
C GLY A 325 -13.49 17.87 -57.97
N GLY A 326 -13.63 17.34 -56.75
CA GLY A 326 -14.64 16.31 -56.43
C GLY A 326 -16.06 16.85 -56.22
N GLY A 327 -16.21 18.16 -56.03
CA GLY A 327 -17.51 18.82 -55.81
C GLY A 327 -18.33 18.95 -57.10
N GLU A 328 -17.68 19.28 -58.22
CA GLU A 328 -18.35 19.48 -59.51
C GLU A 328 -18.88 18.16 -60.09
N GLU A 329 -18.10 17.07 -60.03
CA GLU A 329 -18.55 15.73 -60.48
C GLU A 329 -19.75 15.21 -59.68
N GLN A 330 -19.84 15.50 -58.37
CA GLN A 330 -20.97 15.08 -57.56
C GLN A 330 -22.25 15.89 -57.83
N ILE A 331 -22.12 17.18 -58.17
CA ILE A 331 -23.26 18.02 -58.53
C ILE A 331 -23.81 17.61 -59.90
N GLU A 332 -22.93 17.29 -60.86
CA GLU A 332 -23.34 16.85 -62.20
C GLU A 332 -24.02 15.47 -62.18
N ARG A 333 -23.51 14.52 -61.38
CA ARG A 333 -24.18 13.22 -61.16
C ARG A 333 -25.55 13.35 -60.48
N LYS A 334 -25.73 14.32 -59.59
CA LYS A 334 -27.03 14.56 -58.94
C LYS A 334 -28.04 15.22 -59.89
N ARG A 335 -27.61 16.04 -60.84
CA ARG A 335 -28.48 16.61 -61.89
C ARG A 335 -28.97 15.52 -62.85
N ARG A 336 -28.08 14.67 -63.37
CA ARG A 336 -28.47 13.55 -64.25
C ARG A 336 -29.49 12.61 -63.61
N LYS A 337 -29.31 12.27 -62.32
CA LYS A 337 -30.26 11.42 -61.58
C LYS A 337 -31.60 12.11 -61.27
N ARG A 338 -31.65 13.44 -61.27
CA ARG A 338 -32.90 14.18 -61.13
C ARG A 338 -33.65 14.20 -62.46
N ASP A 339 -32.93 14.43 -63.56
CA ASP A 339 -33.51 14.45 -64.91
C ASP A 339 -34.04 13.07 -65.33
N GLU A 340 -33.37 11.98 -64.93
CA GLU A 340 -33.87 10.60 -65.12
C GLU A 340 -35.17 10.33 -64.33
N LYS A 341 -35.25 10.82 -63.09
CA LYS A 341 -36.43 10.66 -62.24
C LYS A 341 -37.62 11.51 -62.65
N GLU A 342 -37.39 12.64 -63.32
CA GLU A 342 -38.47 13.45 -63.89
C GLU A 342 -39.03 12.80 -65.15
N LYS A 343 -38.18 12.18 -65.99
CA LYS A 343 -38.62 11.40 -67.16
C LYS A 343 -39.43 10.15 -66.80
N GLU A 344 -39.04 9.42 -65.76
CA GLU A 344 -39.81 8.26 -65.25
C GLU A 344 -41.17 8.63 -64.63
N LYS A 345 -41.46 9.91 -64.39
CA LYS A 345 -42.76 10.38 -63.86
C LYS A 345 -43.70 10.92 -64.93
N GLU A 346 -43.22 11.15 -66.15
CA GLU A 346 -44.01 11.66 -67.27
C GLU A 346 -44.46 10.56 -68.26
N GLU A 347 -43.92 9.33 -68.13
CA GLU A 347 -44.49 8.09 -68.71
C GLU A 347 -45.44 7.40 -67.72
#